data_AF-A0A7W5LR97-F1
#
_entry.id   AF-A0A7W5LR97-F1
#
_cell.length_a   1.000
_cell.length_b   1.000
_cell.length_c   1.000
_cell.angle_alpha   90.00
_cell.angle_beta   90.00
_cell.angle_gamma   90.00
#
_symmetry.space_group_name_H-M   'P 1'
#
loop_
_entity.id
_entity.type
_entity.pdbx_description
1 polymer ?
#
loop_
_entity_poly.entity_id
_entity_poly.type
_entity_poly.pdbx_seq_one_letter_code
_entity_poly.pdbx_strand_id
1 'polypeptide(L)'
;MDVQGAELPFLKSMAQAIENGRVRFLVASTHHSSISGSKTTHRDCVEKITSLGGRILIEHDVQESFSGDGLVVASFFRQDASVTLPHISRNTARHSLFPEL
;
A
#
# COMPACT_ATOMS: atom_id res chain seq x y z
N MET A 1 7.26 -4.22 -2.01
CA MET A 1 8.03 -3.59 -0.93
C MET A 1 7.42 -4.04 0.37
N ASP A 2 8.29 -4.47 1.27
CA ASP A 2 8.01 -4.77 2.67
C ASP A 2 9.27 -4.25 3.38
N VAL A 3 9.14 -3.14 4.08
CA VAL A 3 10.28 -2.33 4.53
C VAL A 3 10.13 -1.86 5.98
N GLN A 4 9.29 -2.55 6.77
CA GLN A 4 9.23 -2.44 8.23
C GLN A 4 9.22 -0.99 8.77
N GLY A 5 8.30 -0.15 8.27
CA GLY A 5 8.15 1.25 8.72
C GLY A 5 8.82 2.31 7.85
N ALA A 6 9.59 1.91 6.84
CA ALA A 6 10.21 2.83 5.88
C ALA A 6 9.39 3.03 4.59
N GLU A 7 8.09 2.70 4.58
CA GLU A 7 7.26 2.67 3.37
C GLU A 7 7.13 4.04 2.72
N LEU A 8 6.73 5.05 3.50
CA LEU A 8 6.52 6.39 2.97
C LEU A 8 7.83 7.05 2.49
N PRO A 9 8.96 6.99 3.23
CA PRO A 9 10.26 7.42 2.70
C PRO A 9 10.64 6.70 1.40
N PHE A 10 10.42 5.40 1.31
CA PHE A 10 10.69 4.62 0.10
C PHE A 10 9.86 5.13 -1.10
N LEU A 11 8.55 5.33 -0.91
CA LEU A 11 7.66 5.90 -1.93
C LEU A 11 8.02 7.33 -2.32
N LYS A 12 8.57 8.13 -1.40
CA LYS A 12 9.08 9.46 -1.75
C LYS A 12 10.31 9.37 -2.64
N SER A 13 11.19 8.41 -2.41
CA SER A 13 12.43 8.23 -3.17
C SER A 13 12.22 7.74 -4.61
N MET A 14 11.11 7.06 -4.90
CA MET A 14 10.87 6.43 -6.21
C MET A 14 10.37 7.38 -7.31
N ALA A 15 10.11 8.66 -7.00
CA ALA A 15 9.49 9.61 -7.94
C ALA A 15 10.19 9.63 -9.31
N GLN A 16 11.52 9.76 -9.33
CA GLN A 16 12.29 9.79 -10.57
C GLN A 16 12.22 8.47 -11.36
N ALA A 17 12.11 7.33 -10.67
CA ALA A 17 11.99 6.04 -11.31
C ALA A 17 10.62 5.87 -11.99
N ILE A 18 9.55 6.39 -11.37
CA ILE A 18 8.20 6.41 -11.95
C ILE A 18 8.16 7.34 -13.17
N GLU A 19 8.67 8.57 -13.05
CA GLU A 19 8.72 9.53 -14.15
C GLU A 19 9.45 8.98 -15.38
N ASN A 20 10.52 8.23 -15.15
CA ASN A 20 11.30 7.56 -16.20
C ASN A 20 10.66 6.24 -16.69
N GLY A 21 9.44 5.90 -16.26
CA GLY A 21 8.74 4.69 -16.67
C GLY A 21 9.40 3.37 -16.21
N ARG A 22 10.23 3.41 -15.16
CA ARG A 22 10.96 2.23 -14.67
C ARG A 22 10.17 1.38 -13.69
N VAL A 23 9.08 1.90 -13.14
CA VAL A 23 8.21 1.17 -12.22
C VAL A 23 6.83 1.05 -12.83
N ARG A 24 6.47 -0.17 -13.25
CA ARG A 24 5.13 -0.44 -13.78
C ARG A 24 4.13 -0.77 -12.68
N PHE A 25 4.48 -1.72 -11.81
CA PHE A 25 3.65 -2.15 -10.69
C PHE A 25 4.36 -1.92 -9.37
N LEU A 26 3.57 -1.67 -8.33
CA LEU A 26 3.97 -1.67 -6.94
C LEU A 26 3.07 -2.65 -6.19
N VAL A 27 3.68 -3.55 -5.42
CA VAL A 27 3.00 -4.33 -4.38
C VAL A 27 3.64 -3.90 -3.08
N ALA A 28 2.87 -3.34 -2.15
CA ALA A 28 3.38 -2.78 -0.90
C ALA A 28 2.68 -3.40 0.31
N SER A 29 3.47 -3.91 1.24
CA SER A 29 3.06 -4.20 2.61
C SER A 29 3.25 -2.92 3.44
N THR A 30 2.25 -2.52 4.21
CA THR A 30 2.29 -1.35 5.10
C THR A 30 2.12 -1.79 6.54
N HIS A 31 2.99 -1.34 7.43
CA HIS A 31 3.01 -1.86 8.79
C HIS A 31 2.23 -1.00 9.78
N HIS A 32 1.70 -1.68 10.81
CA HIS A 32 1.00 -1.07 11.94
C HIS A 32 1.83 0.04 12.62
N SER A 33 1.15 0.93 13.34
CA SER A 33 1.74 2.09 14.01
C SER A 33 2.84 1.75 15.01
N SER A 34 2.79 0.56 15.61
CA SER A 34 3.85 0.04 16.50
C SER A 34 5.18 -0.22 15.80
N ILE A 35 5.18 -0.40 14.47
CA ILE A 35 6.37 -0.62 13.65
C ILE A 35 6.72 0.65 12.89
N SER A 36 5.74 1.24 12.20
CA SER A 36 5.95 2.42 11.34
C SER A 36 6.03 3.74 12.10
N GLY A 37 5.70 3.75 13.39
CA GLY A 37 5.69 4.95 14.22
C GLY A 37 4.54 5.92 13.91
N SER A 38 3.63 5.57 13.00
CA SER A 38 2.47 6.40 12.63
C SER A 38 1.21 5.57 12.40
N LYS A 39 0.08 6.05 12.93
CA LYS A 39 -1.26 5.48 12.66
C LYS A 39 -1.74 5.73 11.23
N THR A 40 -1.09 6.63 10.50
CA THR A 40 -1.52 7.05 9.17
C THR A 40 -0.66 6.48 8.06
N THR A 41 0.35 5.66 8.37
CA THR A 41 1.30 5.12 7.38
C THR A 41 0.62 4.51 6.16
N HIS A 42 -0.40 3.67 6.35
CA HIS A 42 -1.14 3.07 5.24
C HIS A 42 -1.78 4.14 4.33
N ARG A 43 -2.58 5.04 4.93
CA ARG A 43 -3.25 6.13 4.22
C ARG A 43 -2.24 7.03 3.49
N ASP A 44 -1.18 7.43 4.17
CA ASP A 44 -0.16 8.33 3.61
C ASP A 44 0.59 7.64 2.46
N CYS A 45 0.75 6.31 2.50
CA CYS A 45 1.27 5.53 1.37
C CYS A 45 0.30 5.53 0.17
N VAL A 46 -0.99 5.28 0.39
CA VAL A 46 -2.02 5.30 -0.67
C VAL A 46 -2.10 6.69 -1.32
N GLU A 47 -2.12 7.75 -0.52
CA GLU A 47 -2.08 9.14 -1.00
C GLU A 47 -0.80 9.41 -1.80
N LYS A 48 0.36 8.95 -1.32
CA LYS A 48 1.63 9.15 -2.01
C LYS A 48 1.66 8.42 -3.36
N ILE A 49 1.22 7.17 -3.40
CA ILE A 49 1.11 6.38 -4.65
C ILE A 49 0.20 7.10 -5.65
N THR A 50 -0.96 7.56 -5.19
CA THR A 50 -1.92 8.30 -6.03
C THR A 50 -1.32 9.60 -6.55
N SER A 51 -0.61 10.36 -5.69
CA SER A 51 0.06 11.61 -6.09
C SER A 51 1.17 11.42 -7.12
N LEU A 52 1.75 10.22 -7.19
CA LEU A 52 2.76 9.83 -8.18
C LEU A 52 2.13 9.31 -9.49
N GLY A 53 0.80 9.41 -9.63
CA GLY A 53 0.06 8.92 -10.79
C GLY A 53 -0.26 7.42 -10.76
N GLY A 54 -0.03 6.76 -9.63
CA GLY A 54 -0.38 5.36 -9.44
C GLY A 54 -1.89 5.17 -9.33
N ARG A 55 -2.42 4.17 -10.04
CA ARG A 55 -3.78 3.66 -9.87
C ARG A 55 -3.75 2.49 -8.89
N ILE A 56 -4.49 2.61 -7.79
CA ILE A 56 -4.71 1.50 -6.86
C ILE A 56 -5.57 0.44 -7.57
N LEU A 57 -5.07 -0.79 -7.62
CA LEU A 57 -5.75 -1.94 -8.20
C LEU A 57 -6.46 -2.75 -7.11
N ILE A 58 -5.84 -2.91 -5.95
CA ILE A 58 -6.44 -3.53 -4.78
C ILE A 58 -5.74 -3.03 -3.52
N GLU A 59 -6.49 -2.93 -2.43
CA GLU A 59 -5.94 -2.54 -1.13
C GLU A 59 -6.74 -3.17 0.00
N HIS A 60 -6.09 -3.37 1.14
CA HIS A 60 -6.74 -3.51 2.43
C HIS A 60 -5.83 -2.88 3.48
N ASP A 61 -6.40 -2.26 4.51
CA ASP A 61 -5.58 -1.70 5.57
C ASP A 61 -5.12 -2.76 6.58
N VAL A 62 -4.44 -2.31 7.64
CA VAL A 62 -3.97 -3.17 8.74
C VAL A 62 -5.14 -3.81 9.50
N GLN A 63 -6.26 -3.10 9.67
CA GLN A 63 -7.43 -3.59 10.41
C GLN A 63 -8.21 -4.65 9.61
N GLU A 64 -8.13 -4.59 8.29
CA GLU A 64 -8.68 -5.58 7.36
C GLU A 64 -7.72 -6.75 7.08
N SER A 65 -6.54 -6.76 7.71
CA SER A 65 -5.52 -7.78 7.49
C SER A 65 -5.69 -9.02 8.38
N PHE A 66 -5.36 -10.19 7.83
CA PHE A 66 -5.18 -11.42 8.61
C PHE A 66 -3.76 -11.58 9.13
N SER A 67 -2.76 -10.96 8.51
CA SER A 67 -1.35 -11.01 8.93
C SER A 67 -0.95 -9.85 9.83
N GLY A 68 -1.74 -8.77 9.82
CA GLY A 68 -1.47 -7.54 10.56
C GLY A 68 -0.76 -6.45 9.76
N ASP A 69 -0.47 -6.71 8.48
CA ASP A 69 0.02 -5.68 7.56
C ASP A 69 -1.05 -5.31 6.55
N GLY A 70 -1.14 -4.02 6.21
CA GLY A 70 -1.95 -3.58 5.09
C GLY A 70 -1.29 -3.93 3.75
N LEU A 71 -2.10 -4.06 2.71
CA LEU A 71 -1.66 -4.32 1.34
C LEU A 71 -2.10 -3.17 0.44
N VAL A 72 -1.20 -2.73 -0.44
CA VAL A 72 -1.54 -1.85 -1.56
C VAL A 72 -0.90 -2.41 -2.83
N VAL A 73 -1.71 -2.68 -3.86
CA VAL A 73 -1.23 -2.99 -5.21
C VAL A 73 -1.61 -1.85 -6.14
N ALA A 74 -0.65 -1.34 -6.89
CA ALA A 74 -0.86 -0.24 -7.81
C ALA A 74 -0.15 -0.45 -9.15
N SER A 75 -0.65 0.18 -10.21
CA SER A 75 0.07 0.37 -11.47
C SER A 75 0.27 1.85 -11.76
N PHE A 76 1.43 2.20 -12.33
CA PHE A 76 1.75 3.54 -12.80
C PHE A 76 1.53 3.72 -14.31
N PHE A 77 1.10 2.67 -15.02
CA PHE A 77 0.90 2.71 -16.46
C PHE A 77 -0.59 2.66 -16.80
N ARG A 78 -1.03 3.59 -17.65
CA ARG A 78 -2.46 3.74 -18.01
C ARG A 78 -3.06 2.50 -18.65
N GLN A 79 -2.29 1.75 -19.43
CA GLN A 79 -2.80 0.53 -20.08
C GLN A 79 -3.18 -0.57 -19.09
N ASP A 80 -2.74 -0.50 -17.84
CA ASP A 80 -3.07 -1.50 -16.82
C ASP A 80 -4.40 -1.22 -16.10
N ALA A 81 -5.13 -0.18 -16.49
CA ALA A 81 -6.39 0.19 -15.85
C ALA A 81 -7.48 -0.89 -15.96
N SER A 82 -7.37 -1.81 -16.92
CA SER A 82 -8.27 -2.94 -17.16
C SER A 82 -7.79 -4.26 -16.55
N VAL A 83 -6.67 -4.26 -15.82
CA VAL A 83 -6.20 -5.47 -15.12
C VAL A 83 -7.28 -5.91 -14.12
N THR A 84 -7.79 -7.12 -14.32
CA THR A 84 -8.75 -7.74 -13.41
C THR A 84 -7.97 -8.52 -12.36
N LEU A 85 -8.21 -8.21 -11.09
CA LEU A 85 -7.64 -8.95 -9.97
C LEU A 85 -8.67 -9.89 -9.37
N PRO A 86 -8.25 -11.03 -8.81
CA PRO A 86 -9.14 -11.88 -8.04
C PRO A 86 -9.65 -11.14 -6.81
N HIS A 87 -10.80 -11.58 -6.30
CA HIS A 87 -11.30 -11.10 -5.02
C HIS A 87 -10.31 -11.48 -3.90
N ILE A 88 -9.96 -10.50 -3.06
CA ILE A 88 -9.16 -10.76 -1.85
C ILE A 88 -10.06 -10.90 -0.64
N SER A 89 -9.69 -11.81 0.28
CA SER A 89 -10.32 -11.88 1.59
C SER A 89 -9.97 -10.65 2.41
N ARG A 90 -10.94 -10.11 3.15
CA ARG A 90 -10.75 -9.04 4.14
C ARG A 90 -11.12 -9.57 5.52
N ASN A 91 -10.30 -9.24 6.50
CA ASN A 91 -10.61 -9.43 7.90
C ASN A 91 -11.51 -8.28 8.38
N THR A 92 -11.89 -8.30 9.66
CA THR A 92 -12.59 -7.19 10.30
C THR A 92 -11.75 -6.64 11.44
N ALA A 93 -11.86 -5.34 11.73
CA ALA A 93 -11.13 -4.70 12.82
C ALA A 93 -11.29 -5.44 14.18
N ARG A 94 -12.47 -6.02 14.44
CA ARG A 94 -12.75 -6.83 15.64
C ARG A 94 -11.83 -8.05 15.79
N HIS A 95 -11.36 -8.61 14.68
CA HIS A 95 -10.49 -9.77 14.62
C HIS A 95 -9.07 -9.41 14.15
N SER A 96 -8.72 -8.13 14.14
CA SER A 96 -7.38 -7.67 13.75
C SER A 96 -6.34 -8.22 14.73
N LEU A 97 -5.18 -8.62 14.21
CA LEU A 97 -4.01 -8.94 15.03
C LEU A 97 -3.44 -7.70 15.74
N PHE A 98 -3.67 -6.52 15.14
CA PHE A 98 -3.30 -5.22 15.70
C PHE A 98 -4.53 -4.31 15.74
N PRO A 99 -5.43 -4.49 16.71
CA PRO A 99 -6.64 -3.68 16.81
C PRO A 99 -6.27 -2.24 17.19
N GLU A 100 -6.72 -1.27 16.39
CA GLU A 100 -6.68 0.13 16.77
C GLU A 100 -7.94 0.41 17.63
N LEU A 101 -7.72 0.66 18.94
CA LEU A 101 -8.76 1.01 19.92
C LEU A 101 -9.24 2.46 19.77
#